data_AF-A0A7K1A0D4-F1
#
_entry.id   AF-A0A7K1A0D4-F1
#
_cell.length_a   1.000
_cell.length_b   1.000
_cell.length_c   1.000
_cell.angle_alpha   90.00
_cell.angle_beta   90.00
_cell.angle_gamma   90.00
#
_symmetry.space_group_name_H-M   'P 1'
#
loop_
_entity.id
_entity.type
_entity.pdbx_description
1 polymer ?
#
loop_
_entity_poly.entity_id
_entity_poly.type
_entity_poly.pdbx_seq_one_letter_code
_entity_poly.pdbx_strand_id
1 'polypeptide(L)' 'LDIDALKIVSEGVNRFRAQEGKGVLLITHYTRILRYITPDYVHVFVNGKIAEQGGPELAEQLEAEGYDKYVNATV' A
#
# COMPACT_ATOMS: atom_id res chain seq x y z
N LEU A 1 6.42 1.70 -11.90
CA LEU A 1 6.71 3.15 -11.95
C LEU A 1 8.19 3.34 -11.73
N ASP A 2 8.83 4.18 -12.54
CA ASP A 2 10.19 4.62 -12.29
C ASP A 2 10.27 5.40 -10.97
N ILE A 3 11.46 5.51 -10.36
CA ILE A 3 11.69 6.18 -9.08
C ILE A 3 11.19 7.63 -9.12
N ASP A 4 11.44 8.35 -10.21
CA ASP A 4 11.03 9.74 -10.34
C ASP A 4 9.51 9.88 -10.48
N ALA A 5 8.88 8.98 -11.22
CA ALA A 5 7.42 8.94 -11.32
C ALA A 5 6.78 8.62 -9.96
N LEU A 6 7.37 7.71 -9.18
CA LEU A 6 6.90 7.42 -7.82
C LEU A 6 6.99 8.66 -6.92
N LYS A 7 8.08 9.41 -6.97
CA LYS A 7 8.23 10.66 -6.19
C LYS A 7 7.16 11.68 -6.56
N ILE A 8 6.98 11.97 -7.86
CA ILE A 8 6.00 12.97 -8.34
C ILE A 8 4.57 12.59 -7.91
N VAL A 9 4.19 11.32 -8.10
CA VAL A 9 2.87 10.83 -7.68
C VAL A 9 2.71 10.94 -6.17
N SER A 10 3.73 10.55 -5.40
CA SER A 10 3.67 10.57 -3.94
C SER A 10 3.56 11.99 -3.38
N GLU A 11 4.28 12.95 -3.96
CA GLU A 11 4.13 14.36 -3.60
C GLU A 11 2.71 14.88 -3.87
N GLY A 12 2.13 14.51 -5.02
CA GLY A 12 0.75 14.86 -5.36
C GLY A 12 -0.26 14.31 -4.35
N VAL A 13 -0.13 13.03 -4.00
CA VAL A 13 -0.99 12.36 -3.02
C VAL A 13 -0.83 12.98 -1.63
N ASN A 14 0.41 13.22 -1.18
CA ASN A 14 0.66 13.81 0.13
C ASN A 14 0.10 15.24 0.25
N ARG A 15 0.23 16.07 -0.80
CA ARG A 15 -0.40 17.39 -0.85
C ARG A 15 -1.93 17.32 -0.81
N PHE A 16 -2.53 16.36 -1.50
CA PHE A 16 -3.98 16.16 -1.48
C PHE A 16 -4.46 15.68 -0.10
N ARG A 17 -3.73 14.74 0.53
CA ARG A 17 -4.04 14.22 1.87
C ARG A 17 -3.91 15.26 2.97
N ALA A 18 -3.02 16.25 2.80
CA ALA A 18 -2.86 17.34 3.76
C ALA A 18 -4.04 18.32 3.80
N GLN A 19 -4.97 18.23 2.84
CA GLN A 19 -6.20 19.04 2.83
C GLN A 19 -7.25 18.40 3.75
N GLU A 20 -8.01 19.23 4.47
CA GLU A 20 -9.09 18.74 5.33
C GLU A 20 -10.22 18.07 4.53
N GLY A 21 -10.81 17.03 5.13
CA GLY A 21 -11.95 16.32 4.54
C GLY A 21 -11.63 15.49 3.31
N LYS A 22 -10.37 15.07 3.12
CA LYS A 22 -9.95 14.19 2.01
C LYS A 22 -9.67 12.77 2.50
N GLY A 23 -9.96 11.80 1.63
CA GLY A 23 -9.61 10.39 1.81
C GLY A 23 -8.86 9.87 0.57
N VAL A 24 -7.94 8.93 0.77
CA VAL A 24 -7.14 8.34 -0.31
C VAL A 24 -7.20 6.82 -0.18
N LEU A 25 -7.61 6.15 -1.26
CA LEU A 25 -7.44 4.71 -1.42
C LEU A 25 -6.29 4.46 -2.40
N LEU A 26 -5.16 3.99 -1.89
CA LEU A 26 -3.99 3.66 -2.69
C LEU A 26 -3.97 2.16 -3.01
N ILE A 27 -4.10 1.80 -4.28
CA ILE A 27 -4.00 0.42 -4.74
C ILE A 27 -2.61 0.20 -5.33
N THR A 28 -1.85 -0.74 -4.77
CA THR A 28 -0.50 -1.08 -5.25
C THR A 28 -0.16 -2.55 -5.02
N HIS A 29 0.58 -3.14 -5.96
CA HIS A 29 1.21 -4.46 -5.83
C HIS A 29 2.68 -4.42 -5.37
N TYR A 30 3.32 -3.24 -5.39
CA TYR A 30 4.71 -3.08 -4.95
C TYR A 30 4.74 -2.10 -3.79
N THR A 31 5.46 -2.49 -2.74
CA THR A 31 5.61 -1.72 -1.50
C THR A 31 6.46 -0.45 -1.66
N ARG A 32 7.19 -0.29 -2.78
CA ARG A 32 8.06 0.88 -3.01
C ARG A 32 7.38 2.24 -2.84
N ILE A 33 6.10 2.36 -3.20
CA ILE A 33 5.36 3.61 -3.02
C ILE A 33 5.09 3.93 -1.53
N LEU A 34 5.03 2.89 -0.68
CA LEU A 34 4.78 3.01 0.75
C LEU A 34 5.98 3.61 1.50
N ARG A 35 7.18 3.62 0.88
CA ARG A 35 8.34 4.37 1.35
C ARG A 35 8.14 5.90 1.27
N TYR A 36 7.21 6.37 0.46
CA TYR A 36 6.92 7.79 0.25
C TYR A 36 5.55 8.22 0.79
N ILE A 37 4.64 7.26 0.98
CA ILE A 37 3.28 7.48 1.47
C ILE A 37 3.04 6.47 2.59
N THR A 38 3.00 6.95 3.83
CA THR A 38 2.62 6.12 4.98
C THR A 38 1.09 5.97 5.01
N PRO A 39 0.53 4.78 4.82
CA PRO A 39 -0.92 4.56 4.91
C PRO A 39 -1.37 4.54 6.37
N ASP A 40 -2.59 4.96 6.66
CA ASP A 40 -3.18 4.81 8.00
C ASP A 40 -3.72 3.39 8.22
N TYR A 41 -4.15 2.72 7.15
CA TYR A 41 -4.71 1.37 7.16
C TYR A 41 -4.32 0.62 5.88
N VAL A 42 -4.01 -0.67 6.02
CA VAL A 42 -3.56 -1.54 4.95
C VAL A 42 -4.52 -2.72 4.82
N HIS A 43 -4.94 -3.02 3.60
CA HIS A 43 -5.73 -4.21 3.27
C HIS A 43 -4.99 -5.06 2.23
N VAL A 44 -4.87 -6.36 2.50
CA VAL A 44 -4.34 -7.34 1.55
C VAL A 44 -5.51 -8.01 0.85
N PHE A 45 -5.56 -7.89 -0.47
CA PHE A 45 -6.66 -8.40 -1.29
C PHE A 45 -6.22 -9.66 -2.05
N VAL A 46 -6.96 -10.76 -1.85
CA VAL A 46 -6.66 -12.08 -2.41
C VAL A 46 -7.97 -12.73 -2.84
N ASN A 47 -8.03 -13.29 -4.04
CA ASN A 47 -9.20 -14.04 -4.54
C ASN A 47 -10.55 -13.30 -4.36
N GLY A 48 -10.57 -11.98 -4.60
CA GLY A 48 -11.78 -11.16 -4.50
C GLY A 48 -12.20 -10.79 -3.08
N LYS A 49 -11.37 -11.05 -2.06
CA LYS A 49 -11.67 -10.78 -0.64
C LYS A 49 -10.48 -10.13 0.06
N ILE A 50 -10.77 -9.44 1.17
CA ILE A 50 -9.74 -8.97 2.10
C ILE A 50 -9.28 -10.20 2.91
N ALA A 51 -8.03 -10.61 2.71
CA ALA A 51 -7.42 -11.75 3.40
C ALA A 51 -6.81 -11.34 4.74
N GLU A 52 -6.23 -10.14 4.81
CA GLU A 52 -5.59 -9.60 6.00
C GLU A 52 -5.71 -8.07 5.99
N GLN A 53 -5.74 -7.45 7.16
CA GLN A 53 -5.78 -6.01 7.30
C GLN A 53 -5.12 -5.56 8.61
N GLY A 54 -4.55 -4.37 8.62
CA GLY A 54 -3.76 -3.87 9.75
C GLY A 54 -3.31 -2.42 9.54
N GLY A 55 -2.44 -1.95 10.43
CA GLY A 55 -1.82 -0.64 10.31
C GLY A 55 -0.61 -0.63 9.36
N PRO A 56 0.22 0.43 9.42
CA PRO A 56 1.44 0.56 8.63
C PRO A 56 2.41 -0.61 8.80
N GLU A 57 2.44 -1.25 9.96
CA GLU A 57 3.30 -2.41 10.27
C GLU A 57 3.05 -3.59 9.32
N LEU A 58 1.81 -3.74 8.83
CA LEU A 58 1.50 -4.76 7.84
C LEU A 58 2.19 -4.46 6.50
N ALA A 59 2.31 -3.19 6.11
CA ALA A 59 3.06 -2.82 4.91
C ALA A 59 4.56 -3.13 5.04
N GLU A 60 5.15 -2.87 6.20
CA GLU A 60 6.56 -3.18 6.49
C GLU A 60 6.81 -4.69 6.42
N GLN A 61 5.91 -5.50 7.00
CA GLN A 61 5.98 -6.95 6.91
C GLN A 61 5.92 -7.44 5.46
N LEU A 62 4.99 -6.91 4.64
CA LEU A 62 4.85 -7.30 3.23
C LEU A 62 6.08 -6.91 2.40
N GLU A 63 6.78 -5.83 2.76
CA GLU A 63 8.02 -5.45 2.10
C GLU A 63 9.17 -6.40 2.45
N ALA A 64 9.24 -6.87 3.68
CA ALA A 64 10.30 -7.75 4.16
C ALA A 64 10.10 -9.22 3.74
N GLU A 65 8.88 -9.73 3.89
CA GLU A 65 8.55 -11.15 3.71
C GLU A 65 7.95 -11.45 2.33
N GLY A 66 7.57 -10.42 1.58
CA GLY A 66 6.84 -10.57 0.33
C GLY A 66 5.38 -11.01 0.55
N TYR A 67 4.77 -11.52 -0.52
CA TYR A 67 3.35 -11.90 -0.53
C TYR A 67 3.13 -13.41 -0.45
N ASP A 68 4.19 -14.20 -0.27
CA ASP A 68 4.15 -15.67 -0.39
C ASP A 68 3.13 -16.32 0.56
N LYS A 69 2.92 -15.74 1.75
CA LYS A 69 1.89 -16.18 2.71
C LYS A 69 0.46 -16.17 2.16
N TYR A 70 0.20 -15.44 1.07
CA TYR A 70 -1.10 -15.35 0.42
C TYR A 70 -1.17 -16.01 -0.95
N VAL A 71 -0.04 -16.22 -1.61
CA VAL A 71 0.01 -16.82 -2.96
C VAL A 71 -0.41 -18.30 -2.92
N ASN A 72 -0.16 -18.98 -1.79
CA ASN A 72 -0.52 -20.40 -1.60
C ASN A 72 -1.89 -20.62 -0.93
N ALA A 73 -2.69 -19.59 -0.69
CA ALA A 73 -4.04 -19.73 -0.13
C ALA A 73 -5.05 -20.34 -1.14
N THR A 74 -4.57 -20.86 -2.27
CA THR A 74 -5.36 -21.54 -3.29
C THR A 74 -4.73 -22.90 -3.60
N VAL A 75 -5.07 -23.90 -2.79
CA VAL A 75 -5.27 -25.29 -3.23
C VAL A 75 -6.45 -25.86 -2.44
#